data_AF-A0A819FTU5-F1
#
_entry.id   AF-A0A819FTU5-F1
#
_cell.length_a   1.000
_cell.length_b   1.000
_cell.length_c   1.000
_cell.angle_alpha   90.00
_cell.angle_beta   90.00
_cell.angle_gamma   90.00
#
_symmetry.space_group_name_H-M   'P 1'
#
loop_
_entity.id
_entity.type
_entity.pdbx_description
1 polymer ?
#
loop_
_entity_poly.entity_id
_entity_poly.type
_entity_poly.pdbx_seq_one_letter_code
_entity_poly.pdbx_strand_id
1 'polypeptide(L)'
;MSQSCLIKKCTRTSRGLCDCCQQNLCLQHLNEHNASLVSQLNPLIDEINGLGDCLKTLNIQKTIGNSRQKLEQWRQDCYKKIDCFFEQKCQELHQLVNEKVDQQREELKRMHLKITELMNTQETTRQDINLLTSTIRQLETNINEIKQTCFTLDTRPLLIDDMHVVINKPTEHELDLSTLSHVYKTIPCSKESFRPFTSNDRYLLMHQKPSLCLFDREMNVVKQTLWSYGAIHDMCWSSTLNGFIVLGKNNIYFVNENTMAVDNVQRIEERYWGSCTCSDTVLFASTNEWSSSIIEFKLFPAIEMIKEWKYPLTCSKDEAIADIVYNNGNLALMAAKYFLLFFCISAVNINNETIKIVPVSVPQ
;
A
#
# COMPACT_ATOMS: atom_id res chain seq x y z
N MET A 1 0.15 -5.16 -51.71
CA MET A 1 -0.64 -4.07 -52.32
C MET A 1 -0.60 -2.88 -51.37
N SER A 2 -0.12 -1.72 -51.83
CA SER A 2 0.01 -0.52 -51.02
C SER A 2 -1.35 0.17 -50.84
N GLN A 3 -1.86 0.25 -49.61
CA GLN A 3 -3.15 0.88 -49.32
C GLN A 3 -3.05 2.41 -49.41
N SER A 4 -4.06 3.07 -49.96
CA SER A 4 -4.14 4.53 -50.04
C SER A 4 -4.57 5.14 -48.69
N CYS A 5 -4.16 6.37 -48.42
CA CYS A 5 -4.64 7.12 -47.27
C CYS A 5 -6.17 7.29 -47.32
N LEU A 6 -6.85 7.06 -46.19
CA LEU A 6 -8.32 7.07 -46.11
C LEU A 6 -8.92 8.49 -46.20
N ILE A 7 -8.14 9.53 -45.88
CA ILE A 7 -8.59 10.92 -45.95
C ILE A 7 -8.97 11.29 -47.40
N LYS A 8 -10.24 11.69 -47.58
CA LYS A 8 -10.78 12.09 -48.88
C LYS A 8 -9.91 13.22 -49.48
N LYS A 9 -9.53 13.06 -50.75
CA LYS A 9 -8.61 13.93 -51.53
C LYS A 9 -7.11 13.75 -51.23
N CYS A 10 -6.70 12.82 -50.36
CA CYS A 10 -5.30 12.47 -50.22
C CYS A 10 -4.89 11.40 -51.24
N THR A 11 -3.92 11.71 -52.11
CA THR A 11 -3.38 10.75 -53.09
C THR A 11 -2.17 9.97 -52.57
N ARG A 12 -1.72 10.24 -51.34
CA ARG A 12 -0.53 9.62 -50.76
C ARG A 12 -0.82 8.19 -50.28
N THR A 13 0.17 7.32 -50.41
CA THR A 13 0.13 5.97 -49.85
C THR A 13 0.09 6.02 -48.32
N SER A 14 -0.70 5.15 -47.71
CA SER A 14 -0.69 4.95 -46.27
C SER A 14 0.69 4.47 -45.81
N ARG A 15 1.13 4.98 -44.66
CA ARG A 15 2.40 4.62 -44.01
C ARG A 15 2.19 3.99 -42.63
N GLY A 16 0.95 4.00 -42.13
CA GLY A 16 0.58 3.40 -40.85
C GLY A 16 -0.93 3.33 -40.67
N LEU A 17 -1.36 2.35 -39.90
CA LEU A 17 -2.72 2.22 -39.38
C LEU A 17 -2.78 2.94 -38.04
N CYS A 18 -3.80 3.76 -37.81
CA CYS A 18 -4.06 4.29 -36.48
C CYS A 18 -4.86 3.28 -35.67
N ASP A 19 -4.32 2.80 -34.56
CA ASP A 19 -4.97 1.77 -33.73
C ASP A 19 -6.26 2.26 -33.05
N CYS A 20 -6.37 3.57 -32.80
CA CYS A 20 -7.54 4.17 -32.16
C CYS A 20 -8.77 4.16 -33.07
N CYS A 21 -8.60 4.52 -34.35
CA CYS A 21 -9.72 4.66 -35.29
C CYS A 21 -9.72 3.62 -36.42
N GLN A 22 -8.73 2.72 -36.44
CA GLN A 22 -8.52 1.68 -37.45
C GLN A 22 -8.45 2.25 -38.88
N GLN A 23 -7.89 3.46 -39.03
CA GLN A 23 -7.78 4.15 -40.31
C GLN A 23 -6.35 4.13 -40.86
N ASN A 24 -6.22 3.80 -42.14
CA ASN A 24 -4.95 3.83 -42.86
C ASN A 24 -4.60 5.28 -43.25
N LEU A 25 -3.56 5.84 -42.64
CA LEU A 25 -3.17 7.24 -42.80
C LEU A 25 -1.77 7.36 -43.44
N CYS A 26 -1.54 8.42 -44.21
CA CYS A 26 -0.18 8.80 -44.60
C CYS A 26 0.52 9.49 -43.41
N LEU A 27 1.86 9.57 -43.44
CA LEU A 27 2.64 10.12 -42.32
C LEU A 27 2.18 11.52 -41.89
N GLN A 28 1.83 12.39 -42.85
CA GLN A 28 1.34 13.74 -42.55
C GLN A 28 0.01 13.70 -41.79
N HIS A 29 -0.98 12.96 -42.29
CA HIS A 29 -2.29 12.88 -41.62
C HIS A 29 -2.23 12.12 -40.30
N LEU A 30 -1.29 11.18 -40.14
CA LEU A 30 -1.05 10.53 -38.85
C LEU A 30 -0.50 11.52 -37.82
N ASN A 31 0.44 12.38 -38.23
CA ASN A 31 0.98 13.44 -37.36
C ASN A 31 -0.08 14.50 -37.02
N GLU A 32 -0.89 14.91 -37.99
CA GLU A 32 -2.01 15.84 -37.77
C GLU A 32 -3.08 15.22 -36.84
N HIS A 33 -3.38 13.94 -37.01
CA HIS A 33 -4.29 13.19 -36.14
C HIS A 33 -3.75 13.11 -34.71
N ASN A 34 -2.47 12.77 -34.53
CA ASN A 34 -1.82 12.77 -33.22
C ASN A 34 -1.77 14.16 -32.60
N ALA A 35 -1.47 15.20 -33.38
CA ALA A 35 -1.49 16.58 -32.90
C ALA A 35 -2.90 17.00 -32.46
N SER A 36 -3.94 16.57 -33.18
CA SER A 36 -5.34 16.81 -32.79
C SER A 36 -5.69 16.10 -31.48
N LEU A 37 -5.28 14.84 -31.29
CA LEU A 37 -5.49 14.12 -30.04
C LEU A 37 -4.76 14.79 -28.87
N VAL A 38 -3.48 15.15 -29.05
CA VAL A 38 -2.70 15.88 -28.02
C VAL A 38 -3.33 17.23 -27.70
N SER A 39 -3.86 17.93 -28.70
CA SER A 39 -4.56 19.21 -28.47
C SER A 39 -5.82 19.08 -27.61
N GLN A 40 -6.48 17.91 -27.63
CA GLN A 40 -7.64 17.62 -26.77
C GLN A 40 -7.23 17.23 -25.34
N LEU A 41 -6.00 16.77 -25.12
CA LEU A 41 -5.49 16.45 -23.79
C LEU A 41 -5.13 17.71 -22.98
N ASN A 42 -4.65 18.77 -23.64
CA ASN A 42 -4.21 19.99 -22.95
C ASN A 42 -5.33 20.63 -22.10
N PRO A 43 -6.58 20.81 -22.60
CA PRO A 43 -7.68 21.32 -21.78
C PRO A 43 -7.99 20.44 -20.56
N LEU A 44 -7.88 19.11 -20.69
CA LEU A 44 -8.13 18.19 -19.57
C LEU A 44 -7.05 18.31 -18.49
N ILE A 45 -5.80 18.54 -18.88
CA ILE A 45 -4.71 18.82 -17.94
C ILE A 45 -4.99 20.13 -17.21
N ASP A 46 -5.44 21.16 -17.91
CA ASP A 46 -5.80 22.44 -17.29
C ASP A 46 -6.98 22.31 -16.33
N GLU A 47 -7.99 21.50 -16.66
CA GLU A 47 -9.10 21.19 -15.75
C GLU A 47 -8.63 20.45 -14.49
N ILE A 48 -7.77 19.43 -14.64
CA ILE A 48 -7.19 18.70 -13.50
C ILE A 48 -6.37 19.64 -12.62
N ASN A 49 -5.56 20.52 -13.21
CA ASN A 49 -4.78 21.51 -12.48
C ASN A 49 -5.68 22.50 -11.74
N GLY A 50 -6.75 22.98 -12.39
CA GLY A 50 -7.75 23.85 -11.78
C GLY A 50 -8.46 23.18 -10.59
N LEU A 51 -8.82 21.90 -10.70
CA LEU A 51 -9.35 21.12 -9.58
C LEU A 51 -8.31 20.97 -8.45
N GLY A 52 -7.04 20.74 -8.80
CA GLY A 52 -5.94 20.68 -7.85
C GLY A 52 -5.75 21.99 -7.08
N ASP A 53 -5.85 23.13 -7.75
CA ASP A 53 -5.76 24.44 -7.12
C ASP A 53 -7.00 24.78 -6.27
N CYS A 54 -8.19 24.35 -6.71
CA CYS A 54 -9.39 24.39 -5.87
C CYS A 54 -9.20 23.60 -4.58
N LEU A 55 -8.63 22.39 -4.64
CA LEU A 55 -8.33 21.58 -3.44
C LEU A 55 -7.32 22.27 -2.51
N LYS A 56 -6.29 22.93 -3.05
CA LYS A 56 -5.32 23.70 -2.24
C LYS A 56 -5.94 24.91 -1.55
N THR A 57 -6.95 25.53 -2.16
CA THR A 57 -7.64 26.71 -1.61
C THR A 57 -8.74 26.34 -0.61
N LEU A 58 -9.10 25.05 -0.48
CA LEU A 58 -10.03 24.61 0.56
C LEU A 58 -9.46 24.92 1.94
N ASN A 59 -10.18 25.78 2.66
CA ASN A 59 -9.81 26.15 4.02
C ASN A 59 -10.28 25.09 5.02
N ILE A 60 -9.49 24.01 5.13
CA ILE A 60 -9.74 22.89 6.05
C ILE A 60 -9.90 23.40 7.49
N GLN A 61 -9.10 24.39 7.89
CA GLN A 61 -9.15 24.97 9.23
C GLN A 61 -10.49 25.65 9.52
N LYS A 62 -11.07 26.35 8.54
CA LYS A 62 -12.39 26.96 8.68
C LYS A 62 -13.48 25.89 8.82
N THR A 63 -13.42 24.83 8.03
CA THR A 63 -14.38 23.72 8.12
C THR A 63 -14.30 23.01 9.47
N ILE A 64 -13.09 22.69 9.95
CA ILE A 64 -12.87 22.12 11.29
C ILE A 64 -13.33 23.10 12.37
N GLY A 65 -13.04 24.40 12.21
CA GLY A 65 -13.44 25.45 13.13
C GLY A 65 -14.95 25.51 13.34
N ASN A 66 -15.73 25.44 12.26
CA ASN A 66 -17.19 25.41 12.33
C ASN A 66 -17.70 24.19 13.11
N SER A 67 -17.12 23.01 12.90
CA SER A 67 -17.48 21.78 13.64
C SER A 67 -17.10 21.88 15.12
N ARG A 68 -15.93 22.43 15.43
CA ARG A 68 -15.51 22.68 16.83
C ARG A 68 -16.45 23.65 17.54
N GLN A 69 -16.91 24.69 16.87
CA GLN A 69 -17.86 25.64 17.45
C GLN A 69 -19.19 24.96 17.82
N LYS A 70 -19.69 24.04 16.99
CA LYS A 70 -20.89 23.26 17.31
C LYS A 70 -20.70 22.35 18.53
N LEU A 71 -19.53 21.72 18.65
CA LEU A 71 -19.19 20.89 19.82
C LEU A 71 -19.09 21.73 21.10
N GLU A 72 -18.48 22.91 21.02
CA GLU A 72 -18.38 23.81 22.17
C GLU A 72 -19.77 24.34 22.58
N GLN A 73 -20.63 24.66 21.62
CA GLN A 73 -22.02 25.03 21.91
C GLN A 73 -22.76 23.89 22.62
N TRP A 74 -22.65 22.66 22.11
CA TRP A 74 -23.24 21.48 22.73
C TRP A 74 -22.76 21.31 24.18
N ARG A 75 -21.45 21.45 24.42
CA ARG A 75 -20.86 21.39 25.76
C ARG A 75 -21.48 22.43 26.71
N GLN A 76 -21.58 23.67 26.27
CA GLN A 76 -22.16 24.76 27.08
C GLN A 76 -23.64 24.50 27.39
N ASP A 77 -24.40 24.00 26.43
CA ASP A 77 -25.81 23.69 26.62
C ASP A 77 -26.03 22.51 27.58
N CYS A 78 -25.13 21.52 27.56
CA CYS A 78 -25.13 20.42 28.53
C CYS A 78 -24.89 20.93 29.96
N TYR A 79 -23.88 21.78 30.18
CA TYR A 79 -23.62 22.33 31.52
C TYR A 79 -24.83 23.12 32.06
N LYS A 80 -25.43 23.98 31.24
CA LYS A 80 -26.64 24.72 31.64
C LYS A 80 -27.76 23.79 32.09
N LYS A 81 -27.99 22.68 31.37
CA LYS A 81 -29.03 21.71 31.75
C LYS A 81 -28.72 21.01 33.06
N ILE A 82 -27.45 20.66 33.30
CA ILE A 82 -27.01 20.04 34.55
C ILE A 82 -27.21 21.01 35.71
N ASP A 83 -26.81 22.27 35.54
CA ASP A 83 -26.95 23.31 36.57
C ASP A 83 -28.43 23.56 36.90
N CYS A 84 -29.30 23.70 35.90
CA CYS A 84 -30.74 23.86 36.13
C CYS A 84 -31.35 22.65 36.87
N PHE A 85 -30.94 21.43 36.52
CA PHE A 85 -31.43 20.22 37.20
C PHE A 85 -30.96 20.17 38.66
N PHE A 86 -29.70 20.54 38.92
CA PHE A 86 -29.16 20.63 40.27
C PHE A 86 -29.92 21.64 41.11
N GLU A 87 -30.17 22.84 40.58
CA GLU A 87 -30.96 23.88 41.26
C GLU A 87 -32.37 23.40 41.58
N GLN A 88 -33.03 22.73 40.62
CA GLN A 88 -34.35 22.14 40.83
C GLN A 88 -34.33 21.12 41.99
N LYS A 89 -33.33 20.23 42.04
CA LYS A 89 -33.23 19.25 43.14
C LYS A 89 -32.92 19.88 44.49
N CYS A 90 -32.15 20.96 44.51
CA CYS A 90 -31.96 21.76 45.73
C CYS A 90 -33.28 22.39 46.21
N GLN A 91 -34.11 22.91 45.29
CA GLN A 91 -35.43 23.46 45.62
C GLN A 91 -36.37 22.37 46.16
N GLU A 92 -36.43 21.21 45.51
CA GLU A 92 -37.21 20.05 46.00
C GLU A 92 -36.78 19.64 47.41
N LEU A 93 -35.47 19.56 47.66
CA LEU A 93 -34.93 19.24 48.98
C LEU A 93 -35.35 20.27 50.04
N HIS A 94 -35.21 21.56 49.73
CA HIS A 94 -35.63 22.63 50.64
C HIS A 94 -37.13 22.56 50.95
N GLN A 95 -37.96 22.31 49.94
CA GLN A 95 -39.40 22.18 50.12
C GLN A 95 -39.73 21.01 51.06
N LEU A 96 -39.16 19.83 50.82
CA LEU A 96 -39.40 18.64 51.66
C LEU A 96 -38.97 18.84 53.11
N VAL A 97 -37.84 19.50 53.34
CA VAL A 97 -37.37 19.83 54.69
C VAL A 97 -38.35 20.79 55.37
N ASN A 98 -38.76 21.85 54.67
CA ASN A 98 -39.69 22.85 55.22
C ASN A 98 -41.05 22.24 55.56
N GLU A 99 -41.61 21.41 54.67
CA GLU A 99 -42.88 20.72 54.90
C GLU A 99 -42.84 19.85 56.17
N LYS A 100 -41.77 19.08 56.38
CA LYS A 100 -41.61 18.29 57.62
C LYS A 100 -41.47 19.17 58.86
N VAL A 101 -40.69 20.25 58.79
CA VAL A 101 -40.52 21.18 59.91
C VAL A 101 -41.85 21.87 60.26
N ASP A 102 -42.61 22.30 59.25
CA ASP A 102 -43.91 22.93 59.46
C ASP A 102 -44.94 21.95 60.03
N GLN A 103 -44.93 20.67 59.60
CA GLN A 103 -45.77 19.64 60.20
C GLN A 103 -45.48 19.48 61.71
N GLN A 104 -44.20 19.42 62.10
CA GLN A 104 -43.82 19.33 63.51
C GLN A 104 -44.20 20.60 64.29
N ARG A 105 -44.13 21.78 63.67
CA ARG A 105 -44.57 23.05 64.27
C ARG A 105 -46.08 23.05 64.53
N GLU A 106 -46.89 22.52 63.61
CA GLU A 106 -48.34 22.41 63.81
C GLU A 106 -48.72 21.38 64.89
N GLU A 107 -48.00 20.25 64.97
CA GLU A 107 -48.16 19.28 66.06
C GLU A 107 -47.86 19.90 67.44
N LEU A 108 -46.79 20.70 67.52
CA LEU A 108 -46.43 21.45 68.72
C LEU A 108 -47.51 22.47 69.12
N LYS A 109 -48.07 23.22 68.15
CA LYS A 109 -49.19 24.13 68.40
C LYS A 109 -50.42 23.40 68.94
N ARG A 110 -50.76 22.24 68.35
CA ARG A 110 -51.90 21.41 68.80
C ARG A 110 -51.71 20.93 70.23
N MET A 111 -50.49 20.53 70.60
CA MET A 111 -50.17 20.16 71.98
C MET A 111 -50.35 21.33 72.94
N HIS A 112 -49.88 22.53 72.60
CA HIS A 112 -50.08 23.73 73.44
C HIS A 112 -51.55 24.04 73.68
N LEU A 113 -52.39 23.94 72.64
CA LEU A 113 -53.84 24.13 72.78
C LEU A 113 -54.44 23.09 73.74
N LYS A 114 -54.04 21.82 73.62
CA LYS A 114 -54.56 20.75 74.48
C LYS A 114 -54.15 20.93 75.94
N ILE A 115 -52.90 21.33 76.21
CA ILE A 115 -52.42 21.68 77.56
C ILE A 115 -53.25 22.83 78.14
N THR A 116 -53.49 23.88 77.35
CA THR A 116 -54.27 25.05 77.77
C THR A 116 -55.72 24.68 78.12
N GLU A 117 -56.35 23.81 77.34
CA GLU A 117 -57.70 23.29 77.60
C GLU A 117 -57.77 22.50 78.92
N LEU A 118 -56.81 21.60 79.15
CA LEU A 118 -56.73 20.82 80.39
C LEU A 118 -56.50 21.69 81.63
N MET A 119 -55.70 22.77 81.50
CA MET A 119 -55.50 23.74 82.58
C MET A 119 -56.78 24.51 82.91
N ASN A 120 -57.56 24.90 81.90
CA ASN A 120 -58.78 25.68 82.07
C ASN A 120 -59.95 24.86 82.66
N THR A 121 -60.02 23.58 82.34
CA THR A 121 -61.09 22.68 82.81
C THR A 121 -60.86 22.15 84.23
N GLN A 122 -59.63 22.23 84.76
CA GLN A 122 -59.23 21.76 86.11
C GLN A 122 -59.49 20.26 86.40
N GLU A 123 -59.94 19.48 85.42
CA GLU A 123 -60.19 18.03 85.52
C GLU A 123 -59.08 17.22 84.83
N THR A 124 -57.81 17.50 85.17
CA THR A 124 -56.67 16.76 84.57
C THR A 124 -56.51 15.39 85.22
N THR A 125 -56.56 14.31 84.44
CA THR A 125 -56.30 12.96 84.96
C THR A 125 -54.82 12.58 84.81
N ARG A 126 -54.38 11.57 85.57
CA ARG A 126 -53.03 11.01 85.43
C ARG A 126 -52.79 10.35 84.06
N GLN A 127 -53.86 9.88 83.40
CA GLN A 127 -53.78 9.34 82.03
C GLN A 127 -53.48 10.44 81.01
N ASP A 128 -54.07 11.63 81.16
CA ASP A 128 -53.81 12.78 80.27
C ASP A 128 -52.35 13.22 80.33
N ILE A 129 -51.78 13.27 81.54
CA ILE A 129 -50.36 13.60 81.76
C ILE A 129 -49.46 12.55 81.11
N ASN A 130 -49.77 11.26 81.26
CA ASN A 130 -48.98 10.18 80.67
C ASN A 130 -49.03 10.22 79.13
N LEU A 131 -50.20 10.49 78.56
CA LEU A 131 -50.38 10.63 77.11
C LEU A 131 -49.55 11.81 76.59
N LEU A 132 -49.69 13.00 77.19
CA LEU A 132 -48.91 14.18 76.81
C LEU A 132 -47.39 13.93 76.90
N THR A 133 -46.94 13.29 77.97
CA THR A 133 -45.51 12.95 78.14
C THR A 133 -45.02 12.01 77.05
N SER A 134 -45.83 11.04 76.65
CA SER A 134 -45.48 10.12 75.55
C SER A 134 -45.42 10.85 74.20
N THR A 135 -46.36 11.75 73.92
CA THR A 135 -46.39 12.53 72.67
C THR A 135 -45.23 13.52 72.60
N ILE A 136 -44.85 14.16 73.70
CA ILE A 136 -43.68 15.05 73.77
C ILE A 136 -42.40 14.29 73.42
N ARG A 137 -42.19 13.10 74.02
CA ARG A 137 -41.03 12.26 73.71
C ARG A 137 -41.00 11.81 72.24
N GLN A 138 -42.17 11.52 71.68
CA GLN A 138 -42.27 11.18 70.26
C GLN A 138 -41.93 12.37 69.36
N LEU A 139 -42.42 13.58 69.69
CA LEU A 139 -42.06 14.80 68.98
C LEU A 139 -40.56 15.10 69.08
N GLU A 140 -39.96 14.95 70.27
CA GLU A 140 -38.52 15.11 70.47
C GLU A 140 -37.71 14.13 69.61
N THR A 141 -38.18 12.87 69.50
CA THR A 141 -37.57 11.85 68.65
C THR A 141 -37.65 12.25 67.17
N ASN A 142 -38.83 12.62 66.69
CA ASN A 142 -39.04 13.07 65.31
C ASN A 142 -38.19 14.31 64.96
N ILE A 143 -38.10 15.28 65.87
CA ILE A 143 -37.26 16.48 65.68
C ILE A 143 -35.78 16.09 65.61
N ASN A 144 -35.32 15.16 66.45
CA ASN A 144 -33.94 14.70 66.42
C ASN A 144 -33.63 13.88 65.15
N GLU A 145 -34.57 13.09 64.64
CA GLU A 145 -34.44 12.40 63.36
C GLU A 145 -34.29 13.39 62.20
N ILE A 146 -35.10 14.45 62.17
CA ILE A 146 -35.00 15.53 61.17
C ILE A 146 -33.62 16.21 61.25
N LYS A 147 -33.08 16.43 62.45
CA LYS A 147 -31.75 17.04 62.65
C LYS A 147 -30.59 16.15 62.20
N GLN A 148 -30.69 14.84 62.40
CA GLN A 148 -29.56 13.93 62.17
C GLN A 148 -29.49 13.39 60.74
N THR A 149 -30.61 13.04 60.13
CA THR A 149 -30.65 12.52 58.75
C THR A 149 -32.08 12.54 58.24
N CYS A 150 -32.55 13.70 57.78
CA CYS A 150 -33.92 13.80 57.28
C CYS A 150 -34.11 13.02 55.96
N PHE A 151 -33.04 12.88 55.15
CA PHE A 151 -33.07 12.22 53.84
C PHE A 151 -31.73 11.58 53.46
N THR A 152 -31.79 10.52 52.65
CA THR A 152 -30.65 9.92 51.96
C THR A 152 -30.65 10.33 50.49
N LEU A 153 -29.60 11.00 50.04
CA LEU A 153 -29.43 11.36 48.63
C LEU A 153 -28.64 10.24 47.92
N ASP A 154 -29.31 9.50 47.04
CA ASP A 154 -28.64 8.55 46.13
C ASP A 154 -28.31 9.27 44.82
N THR A 155 -27.02 9.52 44.57
CA THR A 155 -26.56 10.13 43.32
C THR A 155 -25.88 9.08 42.45
N ARG A 156 -26.30 9.02 41.19
CA ARG A 156 -25.69 8.16 40.18
C ARG A 156 -24.87 9.00 39.21
N PRO A 157 -23.71 8.49 38.74
CA PRO A 157 -22.89 9.21 37.78
C PRO A 157 -23.61 9.36 36.44
N LEU A 158 -23.45 10.51 35.80
CA LEU A 158 -23.90 10.74 34.43
C LEU A 158 -22.95 10.02 33.48
N LEU A 159 -23.45 9.02 32.75
CA LEU A 159 -22.70 8.31 31.73
C LEU A 159 -22.95 8.97 30.37
N ILE A 160 -21.88 9.47 29.76
CA ILE A 160 -21.89 9.97 28.38
C ILE A 160 -21.37 8.84 27.51
N ASP A 161 -22.21 8.34 26.61
CA ASP A 161 -21.83 7.32 25.64
C ASP A 161 -21.49 7.94 24.26
N ASP A 162 -20.91 7.12 23.39
CA ASP A 162 -20.49 7.51 22.03
C ASP A 162 -21.66 7.86 21.09
N MET A 163 -22.91 7.66 21.52
CA MET A 163 -24.10 7.99 20.70
C MET A 163 -24.49 9.46 20.80
N HIS A 164 -23.95 10.21 21.77
CA HIS A 164 -24.31 11.62 21.97
C HIS A 164 -23.71 12.56 20.92
N VAL A 165 -22.57 12.19 20.32
CA VAL A 165 -21.89 12.95 19.27
C VAL A 165 -21.37 11.99 18.22
N VAL A 166 -21.98 12.00 17.03
CA VAL A 166 -21.55 11.17 15.90
C VAL A 166 -20.85 12.03 14.86
N ILE A 167 -19.58 11.73 14.58
CA ILE A 167 -18.84 12.31 13.47
C ILE A 167 -19.04 11.40 12.26
N ASN A 168 -20.02 11.73 11.42
CA ASN A 168 -20.26 11.00 10.19
C ASN A 168 -19.21 11.37 9.14
N LYS A 169 -18.48 10.37 8.66
CA LYS A 169 -17.74 10.53 7.40
C LYS A 169 -18.77 10.52 6.28
N PRO A 170 -18.81 11.53 5.38
CA PRO A 170 -19.65 11.44 4.20
C PRO A 170 -19.25 10.19 3.41
N THR A 171 -20.22 9.54 2.77
CA THR A 171 -20.02 8.36 1.94
C THR A 171 -18.86 8.60 0.97
N GLU A 172 -17.86 7.74 1.02
CA GLU A 172 -16.71 7.77 0.13
C GLU A 172 -17.18 7.47 -1.30
N HIS A 173 -17.49 8.52 -2.05
CA HIS A 173 -17.53 8.44 -3.51
C HIS A 173 -16.08 8.59 -4.00
N GLU A 174 -15.28 7.56 -3.79
CA GLU A 174 -13.95 7.49 -4.38
C GLU A 174 -14.09 7.45 -5.91
N LEU A 175 -13.23 8.21 -6.58
CA LEU A 175 -13.12 8.19 -8.03
C LEU A 175 -12.63 6.81 -8.47
N ASP A 176 -13.51 6.01 -9.07
CA ASP A 176 -13.15 4.72 -9.64
C ASP A 176 -12.43 4.90 -10.99
N LEU A 177 -11.11 4.84 -10.93
CA LEU A 177 -10.25 4.91 -12.13
C LEU A 177 -10.10 3.57 -12.85
N SER A 178 -10.72 2.48 -12.37
CA SER A 178 -10.61 1.15 -12.99
C SER A 178 -11.25 1.07 -14.38
N THR A 179 -12.10 2.05 -14.72
CA THR A 179 -12.71 2.20 -16.04
C THR A 179 -11.73 2.73 -17.10
N LEU A 180 -10.58 3.27 -16.69
CA LEU A 180 -9.53 3.71 -17.61
C LEU A 180 -8.65 2.51 -18.02
N SER A 181 -8.42 2.35 -19.33
CA SER A 181 -7.51 1.33 -19.84
C SER A 181 -6.09 1.54 -19.30
N HIS A 182 -5.48 0.50 -18.72
CA HIS A 182 -4.12 0.58 -18.21
C HIS A 182 -3.13 0.96 -19.31
N VAL A 183 -2.26 1.93 -19.01
CA VAL A 183 -1.19 2.38 -19.93
C VAL A 183 -0.07 1.34 -20.05
N TYR A 184 -0.10 0.29 -19.21
CA TYR A 184 0.89 -0.78 -19.17
C TYR A 184 0.22 -2.16 -19.24
N LYS A 185 0.91 -3.14 -19.82
CA LYS A 185 0.53 -4.54 -19.81
C LYS A 185 1.42 -5.29 -18.82
N THR A 186 0.82 -5.88 -17.80
CA THR A 186 1.56 -6.71 -16.84
C THR A 186 1.59 -8.14 -17.32
N ILE A 187 2.79 -8.72 -17.45
CA ILE A 187 2.95 -10.14 -17.77
C ILE A 187 3.58 -10.86 -16.57
N PRO A 188 2.93 -11.90 -16.02
CA PRO A 188 3.51 -12.67 -14.93
C PRO A 188 4.73 -13.47 -15.41
N CYS A 189 5.83 -13.37 -14.67
CA CYS A 189 7.03 -14.17 -14.88
C CYS A 189 6.97 -15.48 -14.08
N SER A 190 7.62 -16.54 -14.60
CA SER A 190 7.80 -17.79 -13.86
C SER A 190 8.70 -17.58 -12.63
N LYS A 191 8.28 -18.07 -11.47
CA LYS A 191 9.09 -18.03 -10.23
C LYS A 191 10.20 -19.08 -10.18
N GLU A 192 10.22 -20.02 -11.12
CA GLU A 192 11.17 -21.14 -11.11
C GLU A 192 12.51 -20.82 -11.79
N SER A 193 12.59 -19.71 -12.52
CA SER A 193 13.80 -19.30 -13.24
C SER A 193 14.36 -18.02 -12.66
N PHE A 194 15.68 -17.93 -12.57
CA PHE A 194 16.36 -16.79 -11.92
C PHE A 194 16.32 -15.54 -12.81
N ARG A 195 16.57 -15.73 -14.11
CA ARG A 195 16.51 -14.67 -15.13
C ARG A 195 15.61 -15.15 -16.26
N PRO A 196 14.29 -14.97 -16.11
CA PRO A 196 13.33 -15.62 -16.97
C PRO A 196 13.15 -14.94 -18.33
N PHE A 197 13.92 -13.90 -18.67
CA PHE A 197 13.81 -13.26 -19.98
C PHE A 197 15.13 -12.68 -20.49
N THR A 198 15.20 -12.49 -21.79
CA THR A 198 16.24 -11.75 -22.50
C THR A 198 15.64 -11.16 -23.78
N SER A 199 16.29 -10.19 -24.40
CA SER A 199 15.74 -9.50 -25.57
C SER A 199 16.76 -9.35 -26.68
N ASN A 200 16.24 -9.22 -27.90
CA ASN A 200 16.95 -8.63 -29.03
C ASN A 200 16.20 -7.36 -29.49
N ASP A 201 16.60 -6.78 -30.63
CA ASP A 201 16.01 -5.53 -31.13
C ASP A 201 14.52 -5.64 -31.55
N ARG A 202 14.02 -6.86 -31.72
CA ARG A 202 12.70 -7.16 -32.26
C ARG A 202 11.78 -7.83 -31.24
N TYR A 203 12.34 -8.72 -30.43
CA TYR A 203 11.58 -9.64 -29.61
C TYR A 203 12.14 -9.77 -28.19
N LEU A 204 11.23 -10.02 -27.26
CA LEU A 204 11.53 -10.43 -25.89
C LEU A 204 11.30 -11.94 -25.78
N LEU A 205 12.34 -12.71 -25.49
CA LEU A 205 12.22 -14.13 -25.14
C LEU A 205 11.98 -14.23 -23.64
N MET A 206 10.93 -14.92 -23.22
CA MET A 206 10.60 -15.09 -21.81
C MET A 206 10.06 -16.48 -21.49
N HIS A 207 10.50 -17.05 -20.37
CA HIS A 207 10.02 -18.32 -19.85
C HIS A 207 8.73 -18.13 -19.06
N GLN A 208 7.66 -18.65 -19.64
CA GLN A 208 6.33 -18.74 -19.04
C GLN A 208 5.95 -20.21 -18.92
N LYS A 209 6.19 -20.81 -17.76
CA LYS A 209 5.97 -22.24 -17.53
C LYS A 209 4.62 -22.71 -18.12
N PRO A 210 4.62 -23.76 -18.97
CA PRO A 210 5.72 -24.65 -19.31
C PRO A 210 6.52 -24.27 -20.58
N SER A 211 6.33 -23.08 -21.12
CA SER A 211 6.78 -22.68 -22.45
C SER A 211 7.82 -21.57 -22.43
N LEU A 212 8.68 -21.55 -23.44
CA LEU A 212 9.49 -20.40 -23.79
C LEU A 212 8.74 -19.61 -24.88
N CYS A 213 8.41 -18.35 -24.58
CA CYS A 213 7.55 -17.49 -25.39
C CYS A 213 8.35 -16.33 -25.97
N LEU A 214 8.09 -16.00 -27.23
CA LEU A 214 8.66 -14.87 -27.93
C LEU A 214 7.59 -13.78 -28.08
N PHE A 215 7.84 -12.61 -27.49
CA PHE A 215 6.93 -11.47 -27.48
C PHE A 215 7.36 -10.40 -28.48
N ASP A 216 6.39 -9.80 -29.17
CA ASP A 216 6.59 -8.58 -29.97
C ASP A 216 6.64 -7.32 -29.10
N ARG A 217 6.80 -6.16 -29.75
CA ARG A 217 6.85 -4.84 -29.08
C ARG A 217 5.52 -4.47 -28.44
N GLU A 218 4.43 -5.03 -28.95
CA GLU A 218 3.07 -4.90 -28.45
C GLU A 218 2.79 -5.93 -27.32
N MET A 219 3.81 -6.67 -26.88
CA MET A 219 3.75 -7.63 -25.78
C MET A 219 2.75 -8.76 -26.05
N ASN A 220 2.58 -9.15 -27.31
CA ASN A 220 1.81 -10.31 -27.74
C ASN A 220 2.75 -11.49 -28.02
N VAL A 221 2.29 -12.70 -27.71
CA VAL A 221 3.05 -13.92 -28.00
C VAL A 221 3.02 -14.18 -29.50
N VAL A 222 4.17 -14.04 -30.16
CA VAL A 222 4.33 -14.30 -31.60
C VAL A 222 4.58 -15.79 -31.84
N LYS A 223 5.42 -16.41 -31.00
CA LYS A 223 5.75 -17.84 -31.06
C LYS A 223 6.01 -18.38 -29.68
N GLN A 224 5.85 -19.69 -29.52
CA GLN A 224 6.17 -20.39 -28.28
C GLN A 224 6.63 -21.81 -28.57
N THR A 225 7.46 -22.35 -27.68
CA THR A 225 7.89 -23.76 -27.69
C THR A 225 7.86 -24.31 -26.27
N LEU A 226 7.69 -25.62 -26.14
CA LEU A 226 7.68 -26.27 -24.82
C LEU A 226 9.10 -26.28 -24.24
N TRP A 227 9.24 -25.88 -22.97
CA TRP A 227 10.49 -25.91 -22.24
C TRP A 227 10.47 -27.05 -21.20
N SER A 228 11.05 -28.19 -21.56
CA SER A 228 11.09 -29.40 -20.70
C SER A 228 12.42 -29.58 -19.95
N TYR A 229 13.34 -28.62 -20.04
CA TYR A 229 14.72 -28.75 -19.55
C TYR A 229 14.96 -28.20 -18.14
N GLY A 230 13.90 -27.87 -17.41
CA GLY A 230 13.95 -27.43 -16.01
C GLY A 230 14.11 -25.91 -15.83
N ALA A 231 14.73 -25.48 -14.73
CA ALA A 231 14.92 -24.07 -14.42
C ALA A 231 15.95 -23.41 -15.36
N ILE A 232 15.66 -22.19 -15.79
CA ILE A 232 16.59 -21.35 -16.53
C ILE A 232 17.37 -20.48 -15.55
N HIS A 233 18.69 -20.53 -15.65
CA HIS A 233 19.60 -19.73 -14.84
C HIS A 233 19.81 -18.35 -15.47
N ASP A 234 20.14 -18.30 -16.76
CA ASP A 234 20.33 -17.05 -17.50
C ASP A 234 20.10 -17.22 -19.00
N MET A 235 19.93 -16.11 -19.71
CA MET A 235 19.73 -16.09 -21.16
C MET A 235 20.37 -14.86 -21.81
N CYS A 236 20.92 -15.02 -23.00
CA CYS A 236 21.44 -13.90 -23.79
C CYS A 236 21.15 -14.06 -25.28
N TRP A 237 21.15 -12.95 -26.01
CA TRP A 237 21.04 -12.92 -27.47
C TRP A 237 22.42 -13.02 -28.14
N SER A 238 22.51 -13.77 -29.25
CA SER A 238 23.70 -13.81 -30.11
C SER A 238 23.37 -13.26 -31.51
N SER A 239 24.00 -12.15 -31.87
CA SER A 239 23.93 -11.56 -33.22
C SER A 239 24.49 -12.49 -34.29
N THR A 240 25.63 -13.13 -34.02
CA THR A 240 26.31 -14.04 -34.96
C THR A 240 25.56 -15.33 -35.22
N LEU A 241 24.90 -15.91 -34.22
CA LEU A 241 24.08 -17.11 -34.42
C LEU A 241 22.64 -16.77 -34.83
N ASN A 242 22.24 -15.50 -34.73
CA ASN A 242 20.87 -15.04 -34.92
C ASN A 242 19.86 -15.87 -34.11
N GLY A 243 20.17 -16.06 -32.83
CA GLY A 243 19.38 -16.86 -31.91
C GLY A 243 19.73 -16.58 -30.45
N PHE A 244 18.87 -17.07 -29.56
CA PHE A 244 19.04 -16.94 -28.13
C PHE A 244 19.85 -18.11 -27.57
N ILE A 245 20.66 -17.84 -26.56
CA ILE A 245 21.40 -18.83 -25.80
C ILE A 245 20.78 -18.88 -24.41
N VAL A 246 20.43 -20.08 -23.96
CA VAL A 246 19.73 -20.32 -22.69
C VAL A 246 20.58 -21.24 -21.82
N LEU A 247 20.97 -20.74 -20.65
CA LEU A 247 21.65 -21.53 -19.64
C LEU A 247 20.61 -22.26 -18.78
N GLY A 248 20.57 -23.58 -18.93
CA GLY A 248 19.95 -24.47 -17.95
C GLY A 248 20.90 -24.78 -16.80
N LYS A 249 20.48 -25.69 -15.91
CA LYS A 249 21.30 -26.10 -14.76
C LYS A 249 22.69 -26.61 -15.16
N ASN A 250 22.73 -27.58 -16.08
CA ASN A 250 23.96 -28.28 -16.46
C ASN A 250 24.33 -28.08 -17.95
N ASN A 251 23.39 -27.57 -18.73
CA ASN A 251 23.43 -27.59 -20.19
C ASN A 251 23.21 -26.19 -20.75
N ILE A 252 23.82 -25.92 -21.89
CA ILE A 252 23.60 -24.71 -22.69
C ILE A 252 22.73 -25.08 -23.88
N TYR A 253 21.68 -24.32 -24.12
CA TYR A 253 20.75 -24.51 -25.22
C TYR A 253 20.80 -23.33 -26.18
N PHE A 254 20.66 -23.61 -27.46
CA PHE A 254 20.47 -22.62 -28.50
C PHE A 254 18.99 -22.63 -28.92
N VAL A 255 18.39 -21.44 -29.02
CA VAL A 255 17.00 -21.25 -29.43
C VAL A 255 16.98 -20.39 -30.68
N ASN A 256 16.57 -20.98 -31.79
CA ASN A 256 16.47 -20.27 -33.06
C ASN A 256 15.28 -19.29 -33.06
N GLU A 257 15.52 -18.00 -33.31
CA GLU A 257 14.46 -16.96 -33.32
C GLU A 257 13.33 -17.28 -34.33
N ASN A 258 13.69 -17.82 -35.49
CA ASN A 258 12.76 -18.04 -36.58
C ASN A 258 11.90 -19.29 -36.38
N THR A 259 12.48 -20.38 -35.88
CA THR A 259 11.77 -21.67 -35.76
C THR A 259 11.32 -21.97 -34.34
N MET A 260 11.86 -21.29 -33.32
CA MET A 260 11.76 -21.67 -31.91
C MET A 260 12.23 -23.11 -31.63
N ALA A 261 13.06 -23.68 -32.51
CA ALA A 261 13.73 -24.94 -32.26
C ALA A 261 14.75 -24.76 -31.14
N VAL A 262 14.79 -25.71 -30.20
CA VAL A 262 15.68 -25.70 -29.04
C VAL A 262 16.67 -26.84 -29.21
N ASP A 263 17.94 -26.50 -29.40
CA ASP A 263 19.03 -27.45 -29.60
C ASP A 263 19.98 -27.42 -28.40
N ASN A 264 20.33 -28.59 -27.87
CA ASN A 264 21.37 -28.69 -26.84
C ASN A 264 22.75 -28.55 -27.49
N VAL A 265 23.61 -27.71 -26.91
CA VAL A 265 25.00 -27.54 -27.38
C VAL A 265 25.88 -28.66 -26.84
N GLN A 266 25.80 -29.83 -27.48
CA GLN A 266 26.41 -31.10 -27.03
C GLN A 266 27.94 -31.09 -26.87
N ARG A 267 28.65 -30.09 -27.40
CA ARG A 267 30.12 -30.00 -27.36
C ARG A 267 30.67 -29.37 -26.08
N ILE A 268 29.81 -28.87 -25.20
CA ILE A 268 30.21 -28.20 -23.97
C ILE A 268 30.08 -29.18 -22.82
N GLU A 269 31.13 -29.29 -22.00
CA GLU A 269 31.11 -30.10 -20.78
C GLU A 269 29.95 -29.68 -19.86
N GLU A 270 29.26 -30.66 -19.27
CA GLU A 270 28.24 -30.38 -18.27
C GLU A 270 28.86 -29.72 -17.05
N ARG A 271 28.42 -28.50 -16.76
CA ARG A 271 28.87 -27.71 -15.60
C ARG A 271 27.69 -27.00 -15.00
N TYR A 272 27.78 -26.66 -13.72
CA TYR A 272 26.72 -25.91 -13.06
C TYR A 272 26.82 -24.44 -13.50
N TRP A 273 25.95 -24.02 -14.42
CA TRP A 273 26.01 -22.69 -15.06
C TRP A 273 25.30 -21.61 -14.23
N GLY A 274 25.85 -20.40 -14.27
CA GLY A 274 25.36 -19.24 -13.50
C GLY A 274 24.77 -18.14 -14.38
N SER A 275 25.64 -17.41 -15.08
CA SER A 275 25.27 -16.26 -15.91
C SER A 275 25.96 -16.29 -17.26
N CYS A 276 25.35 -15.68 -18.29
CA CYS A 276 25.92 -15.60 -19.64
C CYS A 276 25.77 -14.21 -20.26
N THR A 277 26.73 -13.87 -21.11
CA THR A 277 26.65 -12.71 -22.01
C THR A 277 27.37 -13.01 -23.32
N CYS A 278 26.94 -12.38 -24.40
CA CYS A 278 27.58 -12.52 -25.71
C CYS A 278 28.24 -11.22 -26.16
N SER A 279 29.37 -11.36 -26.84
CA SER A 279 29.84 -10.41 -27.84
C SER A 279 29.41 -10.86 -29.24
N ASP A 280 29.86 -10.16 -30.27
CA ASP A 280 29.62 -10.61 -31.65
C ASP A 280 30.29 -11.95 -31.95
N THR A 281 31.44 -12.27 -31.37
CA THR A 281 32.22 -13.46 -31.78
C THR A 281 32.31 -14.56 -30.72
N VAL A 282 31.97 -14.20 -29.48
CA VAL A 282 32.27 -15.00 -28.29
C VAL A 282 31.10 -14.98 -27.32
N LEU A 283 30.79 -16.14 -26.73
CA LEU A 283 29.94 -16.30 -25.56
C LEU A 283 30.83 -16.39 -24.31
N PHE A 284 30.50 -15.60 -23.29
CA PHE A 284 31.06 -15.75 -21.96
C PHE A 284 29.99 -16.41 -21.08
N ALA A 285 30.38 -17.43 -20.31
CA ALA A 285 29.52 -18.07 -19.32
C ALA A 285 30.25 -18.26 -17.99
N SER A 286 29.59 -18.04 -16.86
CA SER A 286 30.13 -18.27 -15.53
C SER A 286 29.62 -19.58 -14.93
N THR A 287 30.43 -20.21 -14.06
CA THR A 287 29.98 -21.32 -13.22
C THR A 287 29.28 -20.81 -11.94
N ASN A 288 28.24 -21.50 -11.51
CA ASN A 288 27.43 -21.17 -10.34
C ASN A 288 27.92 -21.88 -9.08
N GLU A 289 29.17 -21.64 -8.72
CA GLU A 289 29.83 -22.26 -7.57
C GLU A 289 30.74 -21.26 -6.87
N TRP A 290 31.18 -21.57 -5.66
CA TRP A 290 32.21 -20.78 -4.99
C TRP A 290 33.50 -20.79 -5.80
N SER A 291 34.21 -19.67 -5.83
CA SER A 291 35.33 -19.46 -6.77
C SER A 291 34.93 -19.68 -8.24
N SER A 292 33.75 -19.16 -8.62
CA SER A 292 33.22 -19.19 -9.98
C SER A 292 34.29 -18.93 -11.03
N SER A 293 34.27 -19.76 -12.07
CA SER A 293 35.11 -19.59 -13.26
C SER A 293 34.32 -18.87 -14.35
N ILE A 294 35.03 -18.20 -15.26
CA ILE A 294 34.47 -17.63 -16.49
C ILE A 294 35.04 -18.42 -17.65
N ILE A 295 34.17 -18.86 -18.54
CA ILE A 295 34.56 -19.64 -19.70
C ILE A 295 34.19 -18.84 -20.95
N GLU A 296 35.16 -18.73 -21.84
CA GLU A 296 35.06 -18.11 -23.15
C GLU A 296 34.80 -19.18 -24.20
N PHE A 297 33.73 -19.02 -24.98
CA PHE A 297 33.40 -19.89 -26.10
C PHE A 297 33.38 -19.09 -27.40
N LYS A 298 34.06 -19.61 -28.42
CA LYS A 298 33.88 -19.11 -29.79
C LYS A 298 32.46 -19.45 -30.24
N LEU A 299 31.77 -18.55 -30.93
CA LEU A 299 30.42 -18.85 -31.45
C LEU A 299 30.42 -19.53 -32.83
N PHE A 300 31.37 -19.15 -33.70
CA PHE A 300 31.41 -19.58 -35.11
C PHE A 300 32.82 -20.09 -35.51
N PRO A 301 32.96 -21.18 -36.29
CA PRO A 301 31.92 -21.94 -37.01
C PRO A 301 31.14 -22.95 -36.13
N ALA A 302 31.63 -23.23 -34.92
CA ALA A 302 30.96 -24.05 -33.93
C ALA A 302 31.24 -23.49 -32.53
N ILE A 303 30.37 -23.82 -31.58
CA ILE A 303 30.55 -23.40 -30.18
C ILE A 303 31.64 -24.26 -29.54
N GLU A 304 32.79 -23.65 -29.28
CA GLU A 304 33.99 -24.32 -28.77
C GLU A 304 34.67 -23.48 -27.71
N MET A 305 35.14 -24.13 -26.64
CA MET A 305 35.84 -23.44 -25.55
C MET A 305 37.19 -22.89 -26.06
N ILE A 306 37.41 -21.60 -25.84
CA ILE A 306 38.67 -20.91 -26.14
C ILE A 306 39.54 -20.86 -24.88
N LYS A 307 38.95 -20.37 -23.78
CA LYS A 307 39.70 -20.00 -22.58
C LYS A 307 38.83 -20.15 -21.34
N GLU A 308 39.48 -20.46 -20.22
CA GLU A 308 38.84 -20.48 -18.91
C GLU A 308 39.67 -19.64 -17.92
N TRP A 309 39.02 -18.69 -17.27
CA TRP A 309 39.59 -17.93 -16.15
C TRP A 309 39.05 -18.49 -14.85
N LYS A 310 39.95 -18.76 -13.90
CA LYS A 310 39.63 -19.29 -12.57
C LYS A 310 40.11 -18.33 -11.48
N TYR A 311 39.71 -18.58 -10.23
CA TYR A 311 40.35 -17.98 -9.05
C TYR A 311 41.89 -18.03 -9.15
N PRO A 312 42.62 -16.96 -8.81
CA PRO A 312 42.15 -15.70 -8.20
C PRO A 312 41.79 -14.60 -9.22
N LEU A 313 41.72 -14.92 -10.51
CA LEU A 313 41.48 -13.91 -11.55
C LEU A 313 40.01 -13.45 -11.57
N THR A 314 39.07 -14.37 -11.36
CA THR A 314 37.62 -14.11 -11.52
C THR A 314 36.97 -13.51 -10.28
N CYS A 315 36.95 -14.26 -9.18
CA CYS A 315 36.43 -13.86 -7.88
C CYS A 315 37.22 -14.58 -6.77
N SER A 316 37.02 -14.20 -5.51
CA SER A 316 37.65 -14.82 -4.34
C SER A 316 37.10 -16.24 -4.07
N LYS A 317 37.78 -17.02 -3.20
CA LYS A 317 37.34 -18.38 -2.82
C LYS A 317 35.97 -18.42 -2.14
N ASP A 318 35.58 -17.33 -1.50
CA ASP A 318 34.32 -17.14 -0.78
C ASP A 318 33.32 -16.26 -1.55
N GLU A 319 33.52 -16.08 -2.85
CA GLU A 319 32.66 -15.32 -3.77
C GLU A 319 32.16 -16.21 -4.90
N ALA A 320 30.97 -15.90 -5.40
CA ALA A 320 30.40 -16.47 -6.61
C ALA A 320 30.03 -15.34 -7.59
N ILE A 321 30.12 -15.60 -8.89
CA ILE A 321 29.70 -14.65 -9.92
C ILE A 321 28.18 -14.72 -10.06
N ALA A 322 27.50 -13.64 -9.70
CA ALA A 322 26.06 -13.48 -9.79
C ALA A 322 25.59 -12.95 -11.15
N ASP A 323 26.46 -12.22 -11.88
CA ASP A 323 26.15 -11.64 -13.18
C ASP A 323 27.40 -11.41 -14.01
N ILE A 324 27.28 -11.49 -15.32
CA ILE A 324 28.28 -11.04 -16.29
C ILE A 324 27.63 -10.24 -17.41
N VAL A 325 28.25 -9.13 -17.80
CA VAL A 325 27.78 -8.29 -18.93
C VAL A 325 28.97 -7.88 -19.78
N TYR A 326 28.86 -8.10 -21.09
CA TYR A 326 29.87 -7.67 -22.05
C TYR A 326 29.45 -6.36 -22.73
N ASN A 327 30.37 -5.40 -22.81
CA ASN A 327 30.19 -4.18 -23.58
C ASN A 327 31.52 -3.68 -24.14
N ASN A 328 31.60 -3.53 -25.47
CA ASN A 328 32.72 -2.89 -26.19
C ASN A 328 34.12 -3.34 -25.72
N GLY A 329 34.37 -4.66 -25.69
CA GLY A 329 35.67 -5.25 -25.32
C GLY A 329 35.91 -5.39 -23.82
N ASN A 330 34.97 -4.97 -22.99
CA ASN A 330 35.04 -5.11 -21.54
C ASN A 330 33.96 -6.08 -21.04
N LEU A 331 34.34 -6.96 -20.13
CA LEU A 331 33.45 -7.89 -19.44
C LEU A 331 33.30 -7.43 -17.98
N ALA A 332 32.15 -6.89 -17.63
CA ALA A 332 31.82 -6.59 -16.25
C ALA A 332 31.31 -7.85 -15.54
N LEU A 333 31.67 -8.00 -14.28
CA LEU A 333 31.31 -9.12 -13.42
C LEU A 333 30.70 -8.59 -12.14
N MET A 334 29.60 -9.19 -11.69
CA MET A 334 29.10 -8.97 -10.34
C MET A 334 29.44 -10.20 -9.50
N ALA A 335 30.24 -10.01 -8.45
CA ALA A 335 30.56 -11.05 -7.49
C ALA A 335 29.81 -10.80 -6.17
N ALA A 336 29.31 -11.88 -5.57
CA ALA A 336 28.56 -11.83 -4.31
C ALA A 336 29.14 -12.82 -3.29
N LYS A 337 29.17 -12.41 -2.02
CA LYS A 337 29.43 -13.27 -0.86
C LYS A 337 28.11 -13.63 -0.20
N TYR A 338 27.67 -14.89 -0.26
CA TYR A 338 26.37 -15.29 0.31
C TYR A 338 26.23 -15.13 1.85
N PHE A 339 27.29 -14.76 2.60
CA PHE A 339 27.21 -14.54 4.04
C PHE A 339 27.00 -13.09 4.48
N LEU A 340 27.15 -12.11 3.58
CA LEU A 340 26.87 -10.69 3.82
C LEU A 340 26.36 -10.10 2.51
N LEU A 341 25.22 -9.41 2.49
CA LEU A 341 24.69 -8.67 1.32
C LEU A 341 25.60 -7.49 0.91
N PHE A 342 26.83 -7.78 0.50
CA PHE A 342 27.74 -6.86 -0.18
C PHE A 342 27.87 -7.32 -1.62
N PHE A 343 27.48 -6.44 -2.55
CA PHE A 343 27.69 -6.62 -3.99
C PHE A 343 29.00 -5.94 -4.36
N CYS A 344 29.93 -6.67 -4.98
CA CYS A 344 31.11 -6.08 -5.59
C CYS A 344 30.97 -6.13 -7.12
N ILE A 345 31.00 -4.97 -7.77
CA ILE A 345 31.04 -4.85 -9.23
C ILE A 345 32.51 -4.84 -9.65
N SER A 346 32.95 -5.79 -10.45
CA SER A 346 34.30 -5.87 -11.00
C SER A 346 34.27 -5.65 -12.51
N ALA A 347 35.30 -5.03 -13.09
CA ALA A 347 35.42 -4.86 -14.54
C ALA A 347 36.67 -5.57 -15.06
N VAL A 348 36.49 -6.52 -15.97
CA VAL A 348 37.57 -7.19 -16.71
C VAL A 348 37.74 -6.50 -18.04
N ASN A 349 38.94 -5.95 -18.30
CA ASN A 349 39.30 -5.51 -19.64
C ASN A 349 39.96 -6.68 -20.37
N ILE A 350 39.26 -7.25 -21.35
CA ILE A 350 39.70 -8.48 -22.03
C ILE A 350 40.91 -8.22 -22.94
N ASN A 351 41.11 -6.98 -23.39
CA ASN A 351 42.16 -6.65 -24.37
C ASN A 351 43.59 -6.59 -23.80
N ASN A 352 43.76 -6.57 -22.47
CA ASN A 352 45.08 -6.36 -21.84
C ASN A 352 45.45 -7.40 -20.76
N GLU A 353 44.83 -8.59 -20.75
CA GLU A 353 45.07 -9.66 -19.76
C GLU A 353 45.02 -9.22 -18.28
N THR A 354 44.42 -8.07 -17.99
CA THR A 354 44.43 -7.45 -16.66
C THR A 354 43.00 -7.22 -16.18
N ILE A 355 42.70 -7.80 -15.03
CA ILE A 355 41.41 -7.67 -14.35
C ILE A 355 41.52 -6.52 -13.35
N LYS A 356 40.72 -5.46 -13.53
CA LYS A 356 40.65 -4.35 -12.59
C LYS A 356 39.40 -4.48 -11.73
N ILE A 357 39.59 -5.01 -10.53
CA ILE A 357 38.55 -5.07 -9.50
C ILE A 357 38.38 -3.66 -8.93
N VAL A 358 37.21 -3.06 -9.09
CA VAL A 358 36.87 -1.75 -8.49
C VAL A 358 35.79 -1.99 -7.45
N PRO A 359 36.12 -2.09 -6.15
CA PRO A 359 35.10 -2.29 -5.13
C PRO A 359 34.14 -1.09 -5.09
N VAL A 360 32.87 -1.32 -5.42
CA VAL A 360 31.80 -0.34 -5.21
C VAL A 360 31.22 -0.61 -3.82
N SER A 361 31.69 0.14 -2.83
CA SER A 361 31.08 0.15 -1.51
C SER A 361 29.75 0.91 -1.57
N VAL A 362 28.64 0.22 -1.32
CA VAL A 362 27.36 0.89 -1.01
C VAL A 362 27.55 1.60 0.34
N PRO A 363 27.28 2.91 0.44
CA PRO A 363 27.28 3.59 1.74
C PRO A 363 26.27 2.92 2.66
N GLN A 364 26.70 2.60 3.89
CA GLN A 364 25.83 2.06 4.95
C GLN A 364 24.74 3.05 5.35
#